data_AF-A0AA41VTL2-F1
#
_entry.id   AF-A0AA41VTL2-F1
#
_cell.length_a   1.000
_cell.length_b   1.000
_cell.length_c   1.000
_cell.angle_alpha   90.00
_cell.angle_beta   90.00
_cell.angle_gamma   90.00
#
_symmetry.space_group_name_H-M   'P 1'
#
loop_
_entity.id
_entity.type
_entity.pdbx_description
1 polymer ?
#
loop_
_entity_poly.entity_id
_entity_poly.type
_entity_poly.pdbx_seq_one_letter_code
_entity_poly.pdbx_strand_id
1 'polypeptide(L)'
;MFNRTPKNMPCLAMFWGPHGPPNTGLAVVQSLADKKAAFRFLGKASVLYANQGSEKIVKKSKRIGTPCKISNKTALVKDMFSSDLEIANFRGTKIQTTSGICGKMSLLEKISCVKGLLNAHLNTKF
;
A
#
# COMPACT_ATOMS: atom_id res chain seq x y z
N MET A 1 6.38 -2.13 1.94
CA MET A 1 7.31 -2.37 0.83
C MET A 1 7.75 -1.05 0.23
N PHE A 2 9.07 -0.81 0.13
CA PHE A 2 9.62 0.38 -0.52
C PHE A 2 9.89 0.13 -2.00
N ASN A 3 9.79 1.18 -2.82
CA ASN A 3 10.17 1.10 -4.24
C ASN A 3 11.66 1.39 -4.46
N ARG A 4 12.31 2.09 -3.52
CA ARG A 4 13.74 2.44 -3.57
C ARG A 4 14.34 2.40 -2.17
N THR A 5 15.62 2.05 -2.09
CA THR A 5 16.39 2.12 -0.86
C THR A 5 16.51 3.57 -0.40
N PRO A 6 16.20 3.90 0.86
CA PRO A 6 16.36 5.25 1.38
C PRO A 6 17.84 5.62 1.46
N LYS A 7 18.17 6.88 1.14
CA LYS A 7 19.54 7.40 1.24
C LYS A 7 19.93 7.55 2.71
N ASN A 8 21.09 7.03 3.09
CA ASN A 8 21.69 7.18 4.42
C ASN A 8 20.82 6.69 5.59
N MET A 9 19.91 5.75 5.35
CA MET A 9 19.12 5.10 6.40
C MET A 9 19.15 3.58 6.21
N PRO A 10 19.30 2.81 7.30
CA PRO A 10 19.17 1.36 7.22
C PRO A 10 17.73 0.99 6.84
N CYS A 11 17.57 -0.03 6.01
CA CYS A 11 16.27 -0.58 5.66
C CYS A 11 16.30 -2.10 5.74
N LEU A 12 15.14 -2.68 6.06
CA LEU A 12 14.94 -4.12 5.99
C LEU A 12 14.85 -4.56 4.52
N ALA A 13 15.62 -5.59 4.18
CA ALA A 13 15.59 -6.25 2.90
C ALA A 13 15.36 -7.75 3.11
N MET A 14 14.56 -8.33 2.23
CA MET A 14 14.36 -9.78 2.16
C MET A 14 14.78 -10.25 0.79
N PHE A 15 15.57 -11.32 0.75
CA PHE A 15 16.01 -11.96 -0.47
C PHE A 15 16.05 -13.47 -0.25
N TRP A 16 15.94 -14.22 -1.33
CA TRP A 16 16.09 -15.66 -1.32
C TRP A 16 17.56 -16.01 -1.57
N GLY A 17 18.14 -16.82 -0.70
CA GLY A 17 19.54 -17.21 -0.79
C GLY A 17 19.94 -18.23 0.27
N PRO A 18 21.23 -18.59 0.34
CA PRO A 18 21.75 -19.51 1.35
C PRO A 18 21.49 -18.99 2.76
N HIS A 19 21.17 -19.91 3.66
CA HIS A 19 20.96 -19.60 5.06
C HIS A 19 22.29 -19.21 5.72
N GLY A 20 22.31 -18.07 6.40
CA GLY A 20 23.45 -17.60 7.20
C GLY A 20 23.00 -17.33 8.63
N PRO A 21 23.90 -17.50 9.63
CA PRO A 21 23.56 -17.23 11.01
C PRO A 21 23.24 -15.73 11.22
N PRO A 22 22.37 -15.38 12.19
CA PRO A 22 22.14 -14.00 12.58
C PRO A 22 23.44 -13.25 12.90
N ASN A 23 23.44 -11.94 12.66
CA ASN A 23 24.58 -11.04 12.79
C ASN A 23 25.75 -11.27 11.82
N THR A 24 25.58 -12.14 10.82
CA THR A 24 26.56 -12.26 9.72
C THR A 24 26.57 -11.00 8.87
N GLY A 25 27.76 -10.44 8.63
CA GLY A 25 27.94 -9.28 7.74
C GLY A 25 27.87 -9.67 6.26
N LEU A 26 27.20 -8.83 5.47
CA LEU A 26 27.05 -8.99 4.03
C LEU A 26 27.55 -7.73 3.31
N ALA A 27 28.27 -7.92 2.21
CA ALA A 27 28.66 -6.87 1.28
C ALA A 27 27.86 -7.01 -0.01
N VAL A 28 27.17 -5.96 -0.42
CA VAL A 28 26.35 -5.94 -1.64
C VAL A 28 27.09 -5.18 -2.73
N VAL A 29 27.26 -5.82 -3.88
CA VAL A 29 27.92 -5.23 -5.07
C VAL A 29 26.92 -5.16 -6.22
N GLN A 30 27.02 -4.13 -7.08
CA GLN A 30 26.11 -3.97 -8.22
C GLN A 30 26.46 -4.89 -9.38
N SER A 31 27.75 -4.94 -9.72
CA SER A 31 28.27 -5.67 -10.86
C SER A 31 29.74 -6.01 -10.63
N LEU A 32 30.13 -7.21 -11.08
CA LEU A 32 31.51 -7.71 -11.04
C LEU A 32 32.22 -7.56 -12.39
N ALA A 33 31.52 -7.12 -13.44
CA ALA A 33 32.08 -7.02 -14.77
C ALA A 33 33.27 -6.02 -14.84
N ASP A 34 34.21 -6.26 -15.76
CA ASP A 34 35.48 -5.55 -15.89
C ASP A 34 35.38 -4.07 -16.30
N LYS A 35 34.16 -3.54 -16.45
CA LYS A 35 33.91 -2.11 -16.64
C LYS A 35 34.12 -1.40 -15.29
N LYS A 36 35.36 -1.00 -15.03
CA LYS A 36 35.87 -0.41 -13.77
C LYS A 36 35.08 0.86 -13.36
N ALA A 37 34.02 0.69 -12.59
CA ALA A 37 33.48 1.77 -11.77
C ALA A 37 34.46 2.08 -10.63
N ALA A 38 34.65 3.36 -10.30
CA ALA A 38 35.55 3.81 -9.23
C ALA A 38 35.15 3.29 -7.84
N PHE A 39 33.86 3.03 -7.62
CA PHE A 39 33.34 2.41 -6.40
C PHE A 39 32.29 1.34 -6.76
N ARG A 40 32.43 0.14 -6.19
CA ARG A 40 31.63 -1.05 -6.57
C ARG A 40 30.66 -1.55 -5.49
N PHE A 41 30.91 -1.17 -4.24
CA PHE A 41 30.03 -1.55 -3.14
C PHE A 41 28.76 -0.68 -3.19
N LEU A 42 27.60 -1.32 -3.20
CA LEU A 42 26.31 -0.63 -3.10
C LEU A 42 25.89 -0.43 -1.64
N GLY A 43 26.25 -1.37 -0.79
CA GLY A 43 25.81 -1.34 0.60
C GLY A 43 26.44 -2.43 1.44
N LYS A 44 26.21 -2.27 2.74
CA LYS A 44 26.50 -3.26 3.77
C LYS A 44 25.18 -3.68 4.40
N ALA A 45 25.07 -4.93 4.77
CA ALA A 45 23.91 -5.44 5.49
C ALA A 45 24.38 -6.42 6.58
N SER A 46 23.51 -6.69 7.54
CA SER A 46 23.67 -7.78 8.49
C SER A 46 22.45 -8.68 8.42
N VAL A 47 22.66 -9.99 8.53
CA VAL A 47 21.56 -10.95 8.61
C VAL A 47 20.88 -10.78 9.96
N LEU A 48 19.59 -10.50 9.98
CA LEU A 48 18.82 -10.38 11.24
C LEU A 48 18.25 -11.73 11.67
N TYR A 49 17.53 -12.36 10.76
CA TYR A 49 16.90 -13.66 10.96
C TYR A 49 16.80 -14.33 9.60
N ALA A 50 16.90 -15.65 9.61
CA ALA A 50 16.80 -16.47 8.42
C ALA A 50 15.71 -17.50 8.68
N ASN A 51 14.48 -17.09 8.34
CA ASN A 51 13.27 -17.89 8.51
C ASN A 51 13.04 -18.72 7.25
N GLN A 52 12.76 -20.02 7.40
CA GLN A 52 12.39 -20.91 6.28
C GLN A 52 10.95 -20.66 5.78
N GLY A 53 10.21 -19.75 6.41
CA GLY A 53 8.81 -19.44 6.10
C GLY A 53 8.62 -18.11 5.37
N SER A 54 7.41 -17.90 4.85
CA SER A 54 7.01 -16.67 4.15
C SER A 54 6.78 -15.52 5.13
N GLU A 55 7.72 -14.58 5.28
CA GLU A 55 7.38 -13.34 5.98
C GLU A 55 6.45 -12.46 5.16
N LYS A 56 5.55 -11.77 5.86
CA LYS A 56 4.49 -10.99 5.23
C LYS A 56 4.99 -9.58 4.88
N ILE A 57 5.46 -9.40 3.66
CA ILE A 57 5.69 -8.06 3.09
C ILE A 57 4.37 -7.49 2.56
N VAL A 58 3.90 -6.39 3.14
CA VAL A 58 2.72 -5.66 2.65
C VAL A 58 3.11 -4.42 1.84
N LYS A 59 2.36 -4.15 0.77
CA LYS A 59 2.40 -2.90 0.00
C LYS A 59 1.07 -2.18 0.14
N LYS A 60 1.12 -0.87 0.38
CA LYS A 60 -0.09 -0.05 0.46
C LYS A 60 -0.68 0.11 -0.95
N SER A 61 -1.94 -0.31 -1.12
CA SER A 61 -2.76 0.02 -2.29
C SER A 61 -3.84 1.00 -1.86
N LYS A 62 -4.09 2.04 -2.66
CA LYS A 62 -5.17 3.01 -2.44
C LYS A 62 -6.14 2.90 -3.60
N ARG A 63 -7.41 2.63 -3.31
CA ARG A 63 -8.51 2.82 -4.28
C ARG A 63 -9.00 4.25 -4.15
N ILE A 64 -9.13 4.94 -5.28
CA ILE A 64 -9.52 6.34 -5.36
C ILE A 64 -10.82 6.39 -6.16
N GLY A 65 -11.76 7.22 -5.71
CA GLY A 65 -13.00 7.47 -6.44
C GLY A 65 -13.37 8.95 -6.37
N THR A 66 -14.35 9.32 -7.17
CA THR A 66 -14.75 10.72 -7.38
C THR A 66 -16.12 10.97 -6.78
N PRO A 67 -16.32 12.01 -5.95
CA PRO A 67 -17.64 12.33 -5.42
C PRO A 67 -18.55 12.82 -6.56
N CYS A 68 -19.74 12.24 -6.67
CA CYS A 68 -20.75 12.63 -7.65
C CYS A 68 -21.84 13.54 -7.04
N LYS A 69 -22.24 13.28 -5.79
CA LYS A 69 -23.27 14.06 -5.11
C LYS A 69 -22.98 14.08 -3.62
N ILE A 70 -23.01 15.28 -3.04
CA ILE A 70 -22.73 15.50 -1.62
C ILE A 70 -24.03 15.94 -0.96
N SER A 71 -24.35 15.38 0.20
CA SER A 71 -25.57 15.66 0.95
C SER A 71 -25.24 15.67 2.44
N ASN A 72 -25.16 16.85 3.04
CA ASN A 72 -24.78 17.04 4.44
C ASN A 72 -23.53 16.22 4.85
N LYS A 73 -23.74 15.08 5.52
CA LYS A 73 -22.68 14.18 6.00
C LYS A 73 -22.51 12.93 5.14
N THR A 74 -23.14 12.84 3.98
CA THR A 74 -23.04 11.68 3.07
C THR A 74 -22.58 12.12 1.69
N ALA A 75 -21.70 11.35 1.07
CA ALA A 75 -21.25 11.57 -0.30
C ALA A 75 -21.43 10.29 -1.11
N LEU A 76 -22.02 10.44 -2.30
CA LEU A 76 -22.07 9.42 -3.33
C LEU A 76 -20.75 9.43 -4.10
N VAL A 77 -20.04 8.30 -4.13
CA VAL A 77 -18.73 8.17 -4.78
C VAL A 77 -18.85 7.23 -5.98
N LYS A 78 -18.32 7.66 -7.14
CA LYS A 78 -18.19 6.90 -8.38
C LYS A 78 -16.76 6.43 -8.59
N ASP A 79 -16.59 5.42 -9.45
CA ASP A 79 -15.32 4.92 -9.97
C ASP A 79 -14.31 4.41 -8.91
N MET A 80 -14.76 4.18 -7.67
CA MET A 80 -13.93 3.57 -6.62
C MET A 80 -13.91 2.03 -6.70
N PHE A 81 -15.00 1.46 -7.19
CA PHE A 81 -15.24 0.02 -7.32
C PHE A 81 -15.94 -0.26 -8.64
N SER A 82 -15.68 -1.42 -9.22
CA SER A 82 -16.29 -1.80 -10.51
C SER A 82 -17.54 -2.68 -10.34
N SER A 83 -17.74 -3.29 -9.17
CA SER A 83 -18.90 -4.14 -8.89
C SER A 83 -19.48 -3.95 -7.50
N ASP A 84 -20.77 -4.26 -7.35
CA ASP A 84 -21.49 -4.17 -6.09
C ASP A 84 -21.02 -5.23 -5.08
N LEU A 85 -20.51 -6.37 -5.55
CA LEU A 85 -19.89 -7.40 -4.71
C LEU A 85 -18.61 -6.89 -4.03
N GLU A 86 -17.78 -6.14 -4.75
CA GLU A 86 -16.62 -5.50 -4.14
C GLU A 86 -17.07 -4.49 -3.07
N ILE A 87 -18.07 -3.67 -3.38
CA ILE A 87 -18.62 -2.70 -2.44
C ILE A 87 -19.10 -3.38 -1.15
N ALA A 88 -19.79 -4.53 -1.27
CA ALA A 88 -20.26 -5.31 -0.13
C ALA A 88 -19.10 -5.78 0.77
N ASN A 89 -17.98 -6.22 0.17
CA ASN A 89 -16.78 -6.65 0.91
C ASN A 89 -16.11 -5.51 1.69
N PHE A 90 -16.27 -4.26 1.23
CA PHE A 90 -15.67 -3.07 1.86
C PHE A 90 -16.66 -2.26 2.70
N ARG A 91 -17.88 -2.77 2.93
CA ARG A 91 -18.87 -2.11 3.80
C ARG A 91 -18.31 -1.90 5.21
N GLY A 92 -18.52 -0.71 5.76
CA GLY A 92 -18.05 -0.33 7.10
C GLY A 92 -16.56 0.03 7.16
N THR A 93 -15.82 -0.07 6.05
CA THR A 93 -14.41 0.33 5.99
C THR A 93 -14.26 1.85 6.14
N LYS A 94 -13.18 2.27 6.81
CA LYS A 94 -12.83 3.69 6.94
C LYS A 94 -12.39 4.25 5.59
N ILE A 95 -13.03 5.33 5.17
CA ILE A 95 -12.65 6.14 4.00
C ILE A 95 -12.08 7.48 4.49
N GLN A 96 -11.15 8.05 3.74
CA GLN A 96 -10.58 9.36 4.02
C GLN A 96 -10.46 10.17 2.74
N THR A 97 -10.88 11.43 2.79
CA THR A 97 -10.72 12.39 1.69
C THR A 97 -9.30 12.96 1.66
N THR A 98 -8.90 13.58 0.55
CA THR A 98 -7.61 14.29 0.46
C THR A 98 -7.50 15.47 1.43
N SER A 99 -8.64 16.06 1.83
CA SER A 99 -8.73 17.09 2.88
C SER A 99 -8.60 16.55 4.30
N GLY A 100 -8.48 15.24 4.48
CA GLY A 100 -8.28 14.61 5.79
C GLY A 100 -9.57 14.19 6.53
N ILE A 101 -10.75 14.51 5.98
CA ILE A 101 -12.04 14.13 6.58
C ILE A 101 -12.20 12.61 6.50
N CYS A 102 -12.48 12.00 7.65
CA CYS A 102 -12.71 10.56 7.76
C CYS A 102 -14.22 10.24 7.75
N GLY A 103 -14.55 9.09 7.18
CA GLY A 103 -15.90 8.56 7.16
C GLY A 103 -15.93 7.03 7.12
N LYS A 104 -17.13 6.47 7.00
CA LYS A 104 -17.37 5.04 6.81
C LYS A 104 -18.12 4.79 5.51
N MET A 105 -17.76 3.72 4.81
CA MET A 105 -18.48 3.26 3.63
C MET A 105 -19.78 2.54 4.02
N SER A 106 -20.89 2.89 3.37
CA SER A 106 -22.18 2.22 3.50
C SER A 106 -22.74 1.86 2.12
N LEU A 107 -23.46 0.74 2.05
CA LEU A 107 -24.15 0.35 0.82
C LEU A 107 -25.31 1.31 0.55
N LEU A 108 -25.55 1.61 -0.73
CA LEU A 108 -26.78 2.25 -1.18
C LEU A 108 -27.88 1.21 -1.29
N GLU A 109 -28.95 1.33 -0.50
CA GLU A 109 -30.10 0.44 -0.66
C GLU A 109 -31.10 0.91 -1.73
N LYS A 110 -31.04 2.14 -2.27
CA LYS A 110 -32.12 2.68 -3.14
C LYS A 110 -31.71 3.73 -4.17
N ILE A 111 -30.83 3.41 -5.13
CA ILE A 111 -30.71 4.19 -6.39
C ILE A 111 -30.55 3.22 -7.55
N SER A 112 -31.66 2.97 -8.26
CA SER A 112 -31.79 2.05 -9.40
C SER A 112 -31.09 2.51 -10.70
N CYS A 113 -30.21 3.52 -10.68
CA CYS A 113 -29.86 4.23 -11.92
C CYS A 113 -28.36 4.21 -12.32
N VAL A 114 -27.40 3.78 -11.49
CA VAL A 114 -26.01 3.60 -11.97
C VAL A 114 -25.30 2.49 -11.20
N LYS A 115 -24.84 1.45 -11.90
CA LYS A 115 -24.01 0.37 -11.34
C LYS A 115 -22.69 0.96 -10.81
N GLY A 116 -22.21 0.53 -9.63
CA GLY A 116 -20.90 0.96 -9.08
C GLY A 116 -20.91 2.26 -8.26
N LEU A 117 -22.07 2.73 -7.80
CA LEU A 117 -22.17 3.85 -6.85
C LEU A 117 -22.09 3.35 -5.40
N LEU A 118 -21.33 4.06 -4.57
CA LEU A 118 -21.21 3.81 -3.12
C LEU A 118 -21.64 5.05 -2.31
N ASN A 119 -22.23 4.85 -1.13
CA ASN A 119 -22.42 5.89 -0.13
C ASN A 119 -21.23 5.93 0.86
N ALA A 120 -20.71 7.12 1.11
CA ALA A 120 -19.72 7.37 2.16
C ALA A 120 -20.31 8.33 3.19
N HIS A 121 -20.45 7.90 4.44
CA HIS A 121 -20.86 8.76 5.54
C HIS A 121 -19.64 9.39 6.20
N LEU A 122 -19.52 10.70 6.13
CA LEU A 122 -18.41 11.51 6.64
C LEU A 122 -18.71 12.05 8.03
N ASN A 123 -17.66 12.23 8.84
CA ASN A 123 -17.80 12.71 10.22
C ASN A 123 -18.13 14.21 10.28
N THR A 124 -17.68 14.98 9.29
CA THR A 124 -17.88 16.43 9.19
C THR A 124 -18.41 16.80 7.80
N LYS A 125 -19.06 17.97 7.68
CA LYS A 125 -19.47 18.52 6.38
C LYS A 125 -18.22 18.96 5.59
N PHE A 126 -18.29 18.88 4.27
CA PHE A 126 -17.32 19.50 3.36
C PHE A 126 -17.45 21.02 3.41
#